data_AF-A0ABD6B2L6-F1
#
_entry.id   AF-A0ABD6B2L6-F1
#
_cell.length_a   1.000
_cell.length_b   1.000
_cell.length_c   1.000
_cell.angle_alpha   90.00
_cell.angle_beta   90.00
_cell.angle_gamma   90.00
#
_symmetry.space_group_name_H-M   'P 1'
#
loop_
_entity.id
_entity.type
_entity.pdbx_description
1 polymer ?
#
loop_
_entity_poly.entity_id
_entity_poly.type
_entity_poly.pdbx_seq_one_letter_code
_entity_poly.pdbx_strand_id
1 'polypeptide(L)'
;MTDDSLMNRRWMEKQLRKVRFVEWDRFTVGQWHDEQSVSVYGWIDREDEYKDFVLVIFWPESEEFYFTTSSADRTEDIYRALVGDDMTEHNECHRVEDNFNVENSVTLNHDLSEWADAA
;
A
#
# COMPACT_ATOMS: atom_id res chain seq x y z
N MET A 1 -24.03 -7.85 4.20
CA MET A 1 -23.95 -8.44 5.56
C MET A 1 -22.69 -7.86 6.17
N THR A 2 -22.78 -7.13 7.29
CA THR A 2 -21.60 -6.70 8.03
C THR A 2 -21.10 -7.87 8.85
N ASP A 3 -19.78 -8.08 8.87
CA ASP A 3 -19.18 -9.02 9.80
C ASP A 3 -19.12 -8.37 11.18
N ASP A 4 -20.01 -8.81 12.08
CA ASP A 4 -20.12 -8.26 13.43
C ASP A 4 -18.99 -8.75 14.36
N SER A 5 -18.08 -9.61 13.87
CA SER A 5 -16.87 -10.01 14.63
C SER A 5 -15.69 -9.04 14.50
N LEU A 6 -15.81 -7.99 13.70
CA LEU A 6 -14.74 -7.00 13.51
C LEU A 6 -14.72 -6.00 14.67
N MET A 7 -13.68 -6.09 15.50
CA MET A 7 -13.46 -5.14 16.59
C MET A 7 -13.10 -3.77 16.01
N ASN A 8 -13.52 -2.70 16.69
CA ASN A 8 -13.22 -1.30 16.34
C ASN A 8 -13.39 -0.94 14.84
N ARG A 9 -14.40 -1.54 14.18
CA ARG A 9 -14.68 -1.34 12.75
C ARG A 9 -14.77 0.13 12.33
N ARG A 10 -15.42 0.97 13.13
CA ARG A 10 -15.57 2.41 12.84
C ARG A 10 -14.24 3.15 12.82
N TRP A 11 -13.30 2.74 13.66
CA TRP A 11 -11.96 3.31 13.66
C TRP A 11 -11.21 2.92 12.40
N MET A 12 -11.23 1.65 11.99
CA MET A 12 -10.65 1.20 10.72
C MET A 12 -11.26 1.93 9.52
N GLU A 13 -12.61 2.03 9.46
CA GLU A 13 -13.33 2.79 8.43
C GLU A 13 -12.87 4.25 8.38
N LYS A 14 -12.58 4.87 9.53
CA LYS A 14 -12.07 6.24 9.61
C LYS A 14 -10.66 6.34 9.01
N GLN A 15 -9.77 5.37 9.28
CA GLN A 15 -8.42 5.38 8.70
C GLN A 15 -8.44 5.19 7.19
N LEU A 16 -9.19 4.20 6.68
CA LEU A 16 -9.31 3.92 5.24
C LEU A 16 -9.85 5.12 4.46
N ARG A 17 -10.78 5.90 5.05
CA ARG A 17 -11.34 7.12 4.43
C ARG A 17 -10.32 8.27 4.30
N LYS A 18 -9.21 8.25 5.04
CA LYS A 18 -8.17 9.29 4.91
C LYS A 18 -7.44 9.19 3.56
N VAL A 19 -7.33 7.98 3.01
CA VAL A 19 -6.61 7.72 1.76
C VAL A 19 -7.59 7.60 0.59
N ARG A 20 -8.27 8.71 0.29
CA ARG A 20 -9.42 8.75 -0.65
C ARG A 20 -9.11 8.37 -2.11
N PHE A 21 -7.84 8.32 -2.48
CA PHE A 21 -7.37 7.95 -3.82
C PHE A 21 -7.04 6.46 -3.95
N VAL A 22 -7.22 5.69 -2.87
CA VAL A 22 -7.12 4.22 -2.89
C VAL A 22 -8.51 3.63 -3.03
N GLU A 23 -8.66 2.69 -3.96
CA GLU A 23 -9.84 1.84 -4.08
C GLU A 23 -9.66 0.60 -3.21
N TRP A 24 -10.41 0.51 -2.11
CA TRP A 24 -10.38 -0.65 -1.20
C TRP A 24 -11.30 -1.77 -1.70
N ASP A 25 -10.83 -3.02 -1.70
CA ASP A 25 -11.58 -4.17 -2.24
C ASP A 25 -11.79 -5.29 -1.20
N ARG A 26 -10.71 -5.97 -0.82
CA ARG A 26 -10.76 -7.18 0.02
C ARG A 26 -10.16 -6.94 1.37
N PHE A 27 -10.58 -7.75 2.33
CA PHE A 27 -9.90 -7.84 3.61
C PHE A 27 -9.86 -9.30 4.09
N THR A 28 -8.90 -9.59 4.96
CA THR A 28 -8.78 -10.87 5.67
C THR A 28 -8.71 -10.59 7.17
N VAL A 29 -9.28 -11.49 7.96
CA VAL A 29 -9.20 -11.46 9.42
C VAL A 29 -8.31 -12.62 9.86
N GLY A 30 -7.33 -12.31 10.71
CA GLY A 30 -6.44 -13.27 11.33
C GLY A 30 -6.25 -12.98 12.82
N GLN A 31 -5.30 -13.68 13.41
CA GLN A 31 -4.84 -13.42 14.78
C GLN A 31 -3.32 -13.29 14.78
N TRP A 32 -2.81 -12.33 15.56
CA TRP A 32 -1.39 -12.10 15.77
C TRP A 32 -1.15 -11.80 17.24
N HIS A 33 -0.33 -12.59 17.93
CA HIS A 33 -0.10 -12.49 19.38
C HIS A 33 -1.39 -12.36 20.23
N ASP A 34 -2.37 -13.22 19.96
CA ASP A 34 -3.68 -13.24 20.63
C ASP A 34 -4.58 -11.99 20.40
N GLU A 35 -4.19 -11.09 19.50
CA GLU A 35 -4.98 -9.94 19.04
C GLU A 35 -5.58 -10.20 17.65
N GLN A 36 -6.77 -9.66 17.36
CA GLN A 36 -7.32 -9.67 16.01
C GLN A 36 -6.42 -8.85 15.08
N SER A 37 -6.15 -9.39 13.89
CA SER A 37 -5.48 -8.65 12.82
C SER A 37 -6.39 -8.57 11.61
N VAL A 38 -6.56 -7.37 11.05
CA VAL A 38 -7.38 -7.13 9.86
C VAL A 38 -6.51 -6.56 8.76
N SER A 39 -6.22 -7.36 7.74
CA SER A 39 -5.47 -6.91 6.57
C SER A 39 -6.44 -6.46 5.49
N VAL A 40 -6.33 -5.21 5.04
CA VAL A 40 -7.17 -4.61 4.00
C VAL A 40 -6.33 -4.30 2.78
N TYR A 41 -6.81 -4.74 1.61
CA TYR A 41 -6.15 -4.62 0.33
C TYR A 41 -6.89 -3.61 -0.55
N GLY A 42 -6.13 -2.71 -1.18
CA GLY A 42 -6.64 -1.78 -2.17
C GLY A 42 -5.64 -1.51 -3.27
N TRP A 43 -6.03 -0.69 -4.23
CA TRP A 43 -5.16 -0.28 -5.34
C TRP A 43 -5.34 1.18 -5.73
N ILE A 44 -4.34 1.69 -6.45
CA ILE A 44 -4.31 2.99 -7.09
C ILE A 44 -4.14 2.77 -8.58
N ASP A 45 -4.99 3.42 -9.37
CA ASP A 45 -4.88 3.38 -10.83
C ASP A 45 -3.62 4.13 -11.30
N ARG A 46 -2.94 3.53 -12.27
CA ARG A 46 -1.80 4.12 -12.97
C ARG A 46 -2.21 4.48 -14.39
N GLU A 47 -1.35 5.25 -15.06
CA GLU A 47 -1.52 5.59 -16.47
C GLU A 47 -1.23 4.41 -17.40
N ASP A 48 -0.41 3.45 -16.95
CA ASP A 48 -0.15 2.20 -17.65
C ASP A 48 -1.20 1.13 -17.30
N GLU A 49 -1.02 -0.09 -17.82
CA GLU A 49 -1.95 -1.20 -17.58
C GLU A 49 -1.84 -1.80 -16.16
N TYR A 50 -0.89 -1.33 -15.35
CA TYR A 50 -0.64 -1.84 -14.02
C TYR A 50 -1.43 -1.05 -12.97
N LYS A 51 -1.43 -1.58 -11.74
CA LYS A 51 -1.98 -0.91 -10.57
C LYS A 51 -0.94 -0.90 -9.47
N ASP A 52 -0.94 0.14 -8.65
CA ASP A 52 -0.16 0.10 -7.42
C ASP A 52 -1.03 -0.47 -6.30
N PHE A 53 -0.49 -1.39 -5.53
CA PHE A 53 -1.17 -2.07 -4.44
C PHE A 53 -0.91 -1.36 -3.11
N VAL A 54 -1.94 -1.29 -2.28
CA VAL A 54 -1.85 -0.78 -0.90
C VAL A 54 -2.36 -1.86 0.05
N LEU A 55 -1.59 -2.12 1.09
CA LEU A 55 -1.94 -3.01 2.19
C LEU A 55 -1.94 -2.20 3.49
N VAL A 56 -3.03 -2.28 4.24
CA VAL A 56 -3.07 -1.80 5.63
C VAL A 56 -3.41 -2.98 6.54
N ILE A 57 -2.59 -3.21 7.55
CA ILE A 57 -2.81 -4.22 8.59
C ILE A 57 -3.22 -3.47 9.84
N PHE A 58 -4.42 -3.74 10.33
CA PHE A 58 -4.94 -3.17 11.57
C PHE A 58 -4.83 -4.18 12.71
N TRP A 59 -4.51 -3.67 13.90
CA TRP A 59 -4.69 -4.31 15.19
C TRP A 59 -5.78 -3.54 15.94
N PRO A 60 -7.05 -3.94 15.77
CA PRO A 60 -8.16 -3.08 16.15
C PRO A 60 -8.24 -2.83 17.66
N GLU A 61 -7.84 -3.79 18.51
CA GLU A 61 -7.92 -3.68 19.97
C GLU A 61 -7.02 -2.56 20.52
N SER A 62 -5.82 -2.43 19.98
CA SER A 62 -4.84 -1.38 20.30
C SER A 62 -5.03 -0.08 19.51
N GLU A 63 -5.88 -0.08 18.47
CA GLU A 63 -5.99 1.00 17.50
C GLU A 63 -4.65 1.32 16.81
N GLU A 64 -3.84 0.29 16.57
CA GLU A 64 -2.57 0.38 15.84
C GLU A 64 -2.71 -0.15 14.41
N PHE A 65 -1.90 0.37 13.51
CA PHE A 65 -1.85 -0.15 12.14
C PHE A 65 -0.45 -0.04 11.57
N TYR A 66 -0.20 -0.89 10.59
CA TYR A 66 0.94 -0.83 9.68
C TYR A 66 0.41 -0.70 8.26
N PHE A 67 1.16 -0.04 7.37
CA PHE A 67 0.83 -0.07 5.95
C PHE A 67 2.08 -0.23 5.10
N THR A 68 1.87 -0.72 3.89
CA THR A 68 2.87 -0.74 2.83
C THR A 68 2.20 -0.54 1.48
N THR A 69 2.96 -0.07 0.49
CA THR A 69 2.45 0.22 -0.85
C THR A 69 3.49 -0.12 -1.90
N SER A 70 3.04 -0.51 -3.09
CA SER A 70 3.91 -0.63 -4.26
C SER A 70 4.04 0.69 -5.04
N SER A 71 3.37 1.77 -4.59
CA SER A 71 3.41 3.07 -5.26
C SER A 71 4.59 3.91 -4.77
N ALA A 72 5.63 4.05 -5.59
CA ALA A 72 6.72 4.98 -5.32
C ALA A 72 6.24 6.44 -5.32
N ASP A 73 5.31 6.80 -6.21
CA ASP A 73 4.84 8.19 -6.35
C ASP A 73 3.83 8.62 -5.28
N ARG A 74 3.12 7.66 -4.67
CA ARG A 74 2.05 7.95 -3.69
C ARG A 74 2.40 7.57 -2.26
N THR A 75 3.55 6.95 -2.01
CA THR A 75 3.89 6.47 -0.66
C THR A 75 3.92 7.61 0.38
N GLU A 76 4.42 8.79 0.04
CA GLU A 76 4.39 9.95 0.94
C GLU A 76 2.97 10.45 1.21
N ASP A 77 2.12 10.51 0.19
CA ASP A 77 0.73 10.95 0.32
C ASP A 77 -0.08 10.00 1.22
N ILE A 78 0.15 8.69 1.08
CA ILE A 78 -0.47 7.67 1.94
C ILE A 78 0.05 7.82 3.37
N TYR A 79 1.37 7.97 3.53
CA TYR A 79 1.99 8.13 4.85
C TYR A 79 1.45 9.37 5.57
N ARG A 80 1.43 10.53 4.92
CA ARG A 80 0.89 11.77 5.49
C ARG A 80 -0.59 11.65 5.84
N ALA A 81 -1.38 10.96 5.02
CA ALA A 81 -2.79 10.73 5.30
C ALA A 81 -3.00 9.84 6.53
N LEU A 82 -2.18 8.80 6.72
CA LEU A 82 -2.37 7.81 7.77
C LEU A 82 -1.69 8.20 9.09
N VAL A 83 -0.41 8.58 9.03
CA VAL A 83 0.50 8.78 10.17
C VAL A 83 0.70 10.26 10.50
N GLY A 84 0.73 11.13 9.48
CA GLY A 84 0.95 12.58 9.64
C GLY A 84 2.26 13.05 8.99
N ASP A 85 2.69 14.27 9.34
CA ASP A 85 3.80 14.95 8.62
C ASP A 85 5.21 14.44 9.01
N ASP A 86 5.34 13.60 10.04
CA ASP A 86 6.64 13.05 10.47
C ASP A 86 7.05 11.85 9.62
N MET A 87 7.86 12.11 8.59
CA MET A 87 8.33 11.13 7.61
C MET A 87 9.49 10.25 8.10
N THR A 88 9.87 10.29 9.38
CA THR A 88 11.06 9.56 9.87
C THR A 88 10.97 8.03 9.75
N GLU A 89 9.76 7.47 9.78
CA GLU A 89 9.51 6.02 9.64
C GLU A 89 9.01 5.62 8.25
N HIS A 90 9.06 6.55 7.28
CA HIS A 90 8.67 6.29 5.91
C HIS A 90 9.65 5.33 5.22
N ASN A 91 9.12 4.32 4.53
CA ASN A 91 9.92 3.37 3.76
C ASN A 91 9.72 3.62 2.26
N GLU A 92 10.82 3.78 1.54
CA GLU A 92 10.80 3.92 0.08
C GLU A 92 10.41 2.59 -0.60
N CYS A 93 9.65 2.71 -1.69
CA CYS A 93 9.29 1.58 -2.54
C CYS A 93 10.32 1.47 -3.68
N HIS A 94 10.87 0.28 -3.87
CA HIS A 94 11.87 -0.01 -4.91
C HIS A 94 11.34 -1.04 -5.91
N ARG A 95 11.77 -0.95 -7.17
CA ARG A 95 11.41 -1.94 -8.17
C ARG A 95 12.19 -3.22 -7.95
N VAL A 96 11.55 -4.36 -8.25
CA VAL A 96 12.18 -5.67 -8.14
C VAL A 96 13.27 -5.82 -9.18
N GLU A 97 13.05 -5.39 -10.43
CA GLU A 97 14.04 -5.56 -11.51
C GLU A 97 15.35 -4.77 -11.30
N ASP A 98 15.33 -3.73 -10.46
CA ASP A 98 16.51 -2.90 -10.17
C ASP A 98 17.52 -3.61 -9.25
N ASN A 99 17.05 -4.58 -8.45
CA ASN A 99 17.84 -5.18 -7.36
C ASN A 99 17.86 -6.71 -7.38
N PHE A 100 16.92 -7.36 -8.06
CA PHE A 100 16.78 -8.82 -8.06
C PHE A 100 16.71 -9.36 -9.50
N ASN A 101 17.47 -10.42 -9.76
CA ASN A 101 17.47 -11.12 -11.05
C ASN A 101 16.53 -12.35 -10.97
N VAL A 102 15.24 -12.15 -11.24
CA VAL A 102 14.22 -13.20 -11.21
C VAL A 102 13.40 -13.19 -12.52
N GLU A 103 13.11 -14.37 -13.06
CA GLU A 103 12.48 -14.51 -14.39
C GLU A 103 11.06 -13.92 -14.47
N ASN A 104 10.39 -13.76 -13.33
CA ASN A 104 9.03 -13.27 -13.22
C ASN A 104 8.94 -11.81 -12.73
N SER A 105 9.97 -11.00 -12.96
CA SER A 105 9.91 -9.54 -12.74
C SER A 105 9.14 -8.85 -13.87
N VAL A 106 8.36 -7.82 -13.53
CA VAL A 106 7.87 -6.86 -14.53
C VAL A 106 9.07 -6.08 -15.03
N THR A 107 9.25 -5.98 -16.34
CA THR A 107 10.28 -5.13 -16.94
C THR A 107 9.59 -3.98 -17.64
N LEU A 108 9.79 -2.75 -17.15
CA LEU A 108 9.39 -1.59 -17.93
C LEU A 108 10.40 -1.41 -19.06
N ASN A 109 9.90 -1.32 -20.29
CA ASN A 109 10.72 -0.84 -21.40
C ASN A 109 11.06 0.62 -21.10
N HIS A 110 12.23 0.84 -20.51
CA HIS A 110 12.85 2.15 -20.53
C HIS A 110 13.09 2.47 -22.00
N ASP A 111 12.28 3.37 -22.56
CA ASP A 111 12.48 3.80 -23.92
C ASP A 111 13.85 4.49 -23.99
N LEU A 112 14.87 3.76 -24.46
CA LEU A 112 16.24 4.26 -24.61
C LEU A 112 16.33 5.29 -25.75
N SER A 113 15.21 5.71 -26.34
CA SER A 113 15.16 6.70 -27.42
C SER A 113 15.66 8.09 -27.00
N GLU A 114 15.67 8.44 -25.70
CA GLU A 114 16.21 9.74 -25.25
C GLU A 114 17.74 9.79 -25.13
N TRP A 115 18.43 8.66 -25.28
CA TRP A 115 19.90 8.57 -25.13
C TRP A 115 20.62 8.30 -26.47
N ALA A 116 19.87 8.09 -27.55
CA ALA A 116 20.42 7.80 -28.88
C ALA A 116 20.91 9.06 -29.64
N ASP A 117 20.60 10.27 -29.16
CA ASP A 117 20.98 11.53 -29.82
C ASP A 117 22.25 12.20 -29.25
N ALA A 118 23.01 11.50 -28.39
CA ALA A 118 24.23 12.04 -27.75
C ALA A 118 25.55 11.36 -28.17
N ALA A 119 25.58 10.60 -29.28
CA ALA A 119 26.79 9.93 -29.77
C ALA A 119 27.27 10.46 -31.14
#